data_AF-A0A419EFL5-F1
#
_entry.id   AF-A0A419EFL5-F1
#
_cell.length_a   1.000
_cell.length_b   1.000
_cell.length_c   1.000
_cell.angle_alpha   90.00
_cell.angle_beta   90.00
_cell.angle_gamma   90.00
#
_symmetry.space_group_name_H-M   'P 1'
#
loop_
_entity.id
_entity.type
_entity.pdbx_description
1 polymer ?
#
loop_
_entity_poly.entity_id
_entity_poly.type
_entity_poly.pdbx_seq_one_letter_code
_entity_poly.pdbx_strand_id
1 'polypeptide(L)'
;MPKYTNQFQNLTEDELREAFIEASRDNASGEQFFNSFAYVSHLFNGNYHLSFEQGRDLLNKCQAFDQNVYTSIHKGTPYYWLGSAAYLLNDFESVTFFLDAAVTEDITKNVDPQKHTPAIKFMLLEGESNEQAAFRLVRDAQARMQRSINIYNGLSGHKSGTENLTLPILRAKLLEKIFSSDKKWKSIVSTMISFSLEWDYRNQLFDLRPSQGTNEPFFLHLFKGCLLYESLLKNNPTKEVRLSPKETNLGKIQQFLHKELDIPHDLPISNIVLKTIVDNLATPNDKMQKAIQFTGWLRNTLGHDLGWDVALDKLQYQQLFEKVVASCLYAIVCLY
;
A
#
# COMPACT_ATOMS: atom_id res chain seq x y z
N MET A 1 -16.86 29.45 5.02
CA MET A 1 -15.70 28.55 5.24
C MET A 1 -14.61 29.35 5.92
N PRO A 2 -13.98 28.86 7.00
CA PRO A 2 -12.84 29.57 7.59
C PRO A 2 -11.68 29.50 6.61
N LYS A 3 -11.15 30.66 6.19
CA LYS A 3 -9.84 30.74 5.55
C LYS A 3 -8.82 30.40 6.63
N TYR A 4 -8.34 29.16 6.64
CA TYR A 4 -7.17 28.80 7.42
C TYR A 4 -5.95 29.44 6.74
N THR A 5 -5.65 30.69 7.10
CA THR A 5 -4.34 31.29 6.85
C THR A 5 -3.34 30.67 7.81
N ASN A 6 -2.95 29.42 7.53
CA ASN A 6 -1.83 28.79 8.22
C ASN A 6 -0.56 29.50 7.77
N GLN A 7 0.00 30.27 8.69
CA GLN A 7 1.17 31.13 8.51
C GLN A 7 2.39 30.31 8.06
N PHE A 8 2.84 30.49 6.82
CA PHE A 8 4.26 30.34 6.49
C PHE A 8 4.95 31.50 7.16
N GLN A 9 5.47 31.30 8.37
CA GLN A 9 5.50 32.32 9.43
C GLN A 9 6.15 33.69 9.14
N ASN A 10 6.73 33.96 7.98
CA ASN A 10 7.25 35.29 7.62
C ASN A 10 7.07 35.70 6.14
N LEU A 11 6.34 34.97 5.30
CA LEU A 11 6.20 35.31 3.87
C LEU A 11 4.75 35.66 3.49
N THR A 12 4.58 36.75 2.76
CA THR A 12 3.37 37.05 1.98
C THR A 12 3.21 36.06 0.81
N GLU A 13 2.04 36.06 0.18
CA GLU A 13 1.77 35.17 -0.96
C GLU A 13 2.71 35.43 -2.14
N ASP A 14 3.00 36.71 -2.42
CA ASP A 14 3.92 37.11 -3.48
C ASP A 14 5.37 36.72 -3.15
N GLU A 15 5.82 36.96 -1.91
CA GLU A 15 7.17 36.55 -1.47
C GLU A 15 7.33 35.03 -1.52
N LEU A 16 6.30 34.25 -1.17
CA LEU A 16 6.32 32.80 -1.29
C LEU A 16 6.40 32.35 -2.75
N ARG A 17 5.64 32.99 -3.65
CA ARG A 17 5.68 32.72 -5.09
C ARG A 17 7.07 33.01 -5.66
N GLU A 18 7.65 34.15 -5.35
CA GLU A 18 8.99 34.53 -5.81
C GLU A 18 10.06 33.55 -5.30
N ALA A 19 10.03 33.23 -4.01
CA ALA A 19 10.95 32.27 -3.41
C ALA A 19 10.81 30.86 -4.04
N PHE A 20 9.58 30.45 -4.34
CA PHE A 20 9.29 29.18 -5.02
C PHE A 20 9.84 29.13 -6.45
N ILE A 21 9.65 30.21 -7.22
CA ILE A 21 10.19 30.31 -8.59
C ILE A 21 11.71 30.26 -8.56
N GLU A 22 12.36 31.03 -7.68
CA GLU A 22 13.81 31.05 -7.53
C GLU A 22 14.36 29.67 -7.10
N ALA A 23 13.67 28.98 -6.21
CA ALA A 23 14.07 27.66 -5.73
C ALA A 23 14.07 26.57 -6.82
N SER A 24 13.36 26.78 -7.94
CA SER A 24 13.29 25.81 -9.04
C SER A 24 14.54 25.73 -9.91
N ARG A 25 15.53 26.59 -9.68
CA ARG A 25 16.78 26.67 -10.46
C ARG A 25 17.62 25.39 -10.42
N ASP A 26 17.59 24.66 -9.30
CA ASP A 26 18.29 23.39 -9.12
C ASP A 26 17.67 22.56 -7.98
N ASN A 27 18.01 21.26 -7.93
CA ASN A 27 17.44 20.34 -6.94
C ASN A 27 17.78 20.74 -5.49
N ALA A 28 19.00 21.21 -5.22
CA ALA A 28 19.44 21.56 -3.87
C ALA A 28 18.68 22.78 -3.33
N SER A 29 18.42 23.75 -4.20
CA SER A 29 17.63 24.95 -3.90
C SER A 29 16.16 24.58 -3.63
N GLY A 30 15.60 23.64 -4.41
CA GLY A 30 14.26 23.11 -4.17
C GLY A 30 14.14 22.39 -2.82
N GLU A 31 15.10 21.52 -2.50
CA GLU A 31 15.17 20.84 -1.19
C GLU A 31 15.29 21.85 -0.04
N GLN A 32 16.16 22.86 -0.17
CA GLN A 32 16.33 23.90 0.84
C GLN A 32 15.04 24.70 1.04
N PHE A 33 14.35 25.07 -0.04
CA PHE A 33 13.06 25.76 0.02
C PHE A 33 12.05 24.97 0.84
N PHE A 34 11.79 23.71 0.49
CA PHE A 34 10.81 22.91 1.22
C PHE A 34 11.23 22.60 2.66
N ASN A 35 12.52 22.52 2.97
CA ASN A 35 13.02 22.32 4.33
C ASN A 35 12.96 23.59 5.20
N SER A 36 12.75 24.77 4.62
CA SER A 36 12.68 26.03 5.37
C SER A 36 11.36 26.23 6.14
N PHE A 37 10.35 25.41 5.86
CA PHE A 37 9.02 25.55 6.46
C PHE A 37 8.82 24.69 7.71
N ALA A 38 7.92 25.14 8.58
CA ALA A 38 7.73 24.59 9.92
C ALA A 38 7.15 23.15 9.97
N TYR A 39 6.57 22.62 8.88
CA TYR A 39 5.90 21.32 8.91
C TYR A 39 6.82 20.19 9.38
N VAL A 40 8.10 20.20 9.00
CA VAL A 40 9.10 19.24 9.48
C VAL A 40 9.30 19.36 11.00
N SER A 41 9.41 20.59 11.51
CA SER A 41 9.52 20.81 12.96
C SER A 41 8.26 20.39 13.71
N HIS A 42 7.08 20.58 13.13
CA HIS A 42 5.82 20.14 13.70
C HIS A 42 5.76 18.62 13.83
N LEU A 43 6.25 17.88 12.83
CA LEU A 43 6.38 16.43 12.89
C LEU A 43 7.22 15.99 14.10
N PHE A 44 8.42 16.56 14.26
CA PHE A 44 9.32 16.20 15.35
C PHE A 44 8.80 16.60 16.73
N ASN A 45 7.99 17.66 16.80
CA ASN A 45 7.35 18.12 18.04
C ASN A 45 6.04 17.37 18.38
N GLY A 46 5.66 16.33 17.63
CA GLY A 46 4.44 15.56 17.90
C GLY A 46 3.16 16.14 17.29
N ASN A 47 3.24 17.26 16.56
CA ASN A 47 2.10 17.95 15.96
C ASN A 47 1.81 17.40 14.56
N TYR A 48 1.52 16.10 14.45
CA TYR A 48 1.43 15.37 13.17
C TYR A 48 0.34 15.91 12.24
N HIS A 49 -0.84 16.24 12.78
CA HIS A 49 -1.92 16.86 11.99
C HIS A 49 -1.50 18.21 11.40
N LEU A 50 -0.80 19.04 12.18
CA LEU A 50 -0.32 20.33 11.71
C LEU A 50 0.78 20.18 10.65
N SER A 51 1.70 19.24 10.85
CA SER A 51 2.70 18.87 9.84
C SER A 51 2.04 18.46 8.52
N PHE A 52 1.04 17.57 8.58
CA PHE A 52 0.36 17.07 7.40
C PHE A 52 -0.40 18.18 6.66
N GLU A 53 -1.23 18.94 7.38
CA GLU A 53 -2.05 19.99 6.80
C GLU A 53 -1.21 21.14 6.22
N GLN A 54 -0.18 21.61 6.94
CA GLN A 54 0.67 22.70 6.44
C GLN A 54 1.54 22.29 5.26
N GLY A 55 2.13 21.09 5.29
CA GLY A 55 2.92 20.61 4.16
C GLY A 55 2.05 20.40 2.92
N ARG A 56 0.82 19.90 3.08
CA ARG A 56 -0.13 19.75 1.97
C ARG A 56 -0.59 21.11 1.43
N ASP A 57 -0.91 22.07 2.30
CA ASP A 57 -1.29 23.43 1.89
C ASP A 57 -0.15 24.14 1.14
N LEU A 58 1.10 23.97 1.58
CA LEU A 58 2.28 24.47 0.88
C LEU A 58 2.36 23.93 -0.55
N LEU A 59 2.28 22.60 -0.71
CA LEU A 59 2.34 21.97 -2.04
C LEU A 59 1.20 22.43 -2.95
N ASN A 60 -0.03 22.53 -2.42
CA ASN A 60 -1.18 23.02 -3.18
C ASN A 60 -0.98 24.48 -3.64
N LYS A 61 -0.45 25.35 -2.78
CA LYS A 61 -0.15 26.74 -3.14
C LYS A 61 0.95 26.85 -4.18
N CYS A 62 2.06 26.13 -4.00
CA CYS A 62 3.14 26.06 -4.98
C CYS A 62 2.62 25.59 -6.35
N GLN A 63 1.77 24.57 -6.38
CA GLN A 63 1.14 24.10 -7.62
C GLN A 63 0.25 25.17 -8.27
N ALA A 64 -0.53 25.90 -7.46
CA ALA A 64 -1.41 26.96 -7.94
C ALA A 64 -0.65 28.21 -8.42
N PHE A 65 0.54 28.48 -7.90
CA PHE A 65 1.36 29.62 -8.34
C PHE A 65 1.90 29.44 -9.75
N ASP A 66 2.50 28.28 -10.03
CA ASP A 66 3.02 27.93 -11.35
C ASP A 66 3.19 26.41 -11.50
N GLN A 67 2.37 25.81 -12.36
CA GLN A 67 2.37 24.37 -12.62
C GLN A 67 3.67 23.88 -13.29
N ASN A 68 4.33 24.70 -14.12
CA ASN A 68 5.56 24.32 -14.80
C ASN A 68 6.72 24.26 -13.81
N VAL A 69 6.83 25.29 -12.96
CA VAL A 69 7.79 25.35 -11.86
C VAL A 69 7.54 24.21 -10.86
N TYR A 70 6.28 23.94 -10.52
CA TYR A 70 5.93 22.83 -9.63
C TYR A 70 6.33 21.46 -10.20
N THR A 71 6.25 21.29 -11.52
CA THR A 71 6.68 20.06 -12.19
C THR A 71 8.20 19.94 -12.24
N SER A 72 8.94 21.06 -12.32
CA SER A 72 10.39 21.06 -12.43
C SER A 72 11.14 20.99 -11.10
N ILE A 73 10.61 21.59 -10.03
CA ILE A 73 11.24 21.58 -8.71
C ILE A 73 11.17 20.19 -8.06
N HIS A 74 12.26 19.73 -7.42
CA HIS A 74 12.27 18.44 -6.72
C HIS A 74 11.44 18.50 -5.43
N LYS A 75 10.53 17.53 -5.28
CA LYS A 75 9.56 17.47 -4.16
C LYS A 75 9.69 16.19 -3.32
N GLY A 76 10.80 15.46 -3.44
CA GLY A 76 10.99 14.21 -2.70
C GLY A 76 10.93 14.40 -1.18
N THR A 77 11.57 15.45 -0.67
CA THR A 77 11.60 15.79 0.76
C THR A 77 10.22 16.11 1.37
N PRO A 78 9.43 17.07 0.84
CA PRO A 78 8.11 17.35 1.40
C PRO A 78 7.17 16.15 1.30
N TYR A 79 7.21 15.39 0.20
CA TYR A 79 6.44 14.15 0.08
C TYR A 79 6.83 13.13 1.14
N TYR A 80 8.12 12.91 1.37
CA TYR A 80 8.60 11.97 2.38
C TYR A 80 8.10 12.31 3.80
N TRP A 81 8.14 13.58 4.18
CA TRP A 81 7.66 14.03 5.49
C TRP A 81 6.14 13.97 5.62
N LEU A 82 5.39 14.27 4.55
CA LEU A 82 3.95 14.11 4.54
C LEU A 82 3.53 12.64 4.67
N GLY A 83 4.23 11.73 3.98
CA GLY A 83 4.04 10.29 4.17
C GLY A 83 4.32 9.85 5.60
N SER A 84 5.37 10.40 6.23
CA SER A 84 5.69 10.13 7.64
C SER A 84 4.62 10.67 8.60
N ALA A 85 4.10 11.87 8.35
CA ALA A 85 3.00 12.44 9.13
C ALA A 85 1.72 11.62 8.98
N ALA A 86 1.37 11.21 7.77
CA ALA A 86 0.21 10.36 7.48
C ALA A 86 0.27 9.02 8.24
N TYR A 87 1.46 8.42 8.34
CA TYR A 87 1.66 7.17 9.08
C TYR A 87 1.31 7.33 10.56
N LEU A 88 1.78 8.41 11.17
CA LEU A 88 1.51 8.74 12.57
C LEU A 88 0.04 9.11 12.83
N LEU A 89 -0.70 9.45 11.78
CA LEU A 89 -2.15 9.68 11.80
C LEU A 89 -2.98 8.43 11.45
N ASN A 90 -2.34 7.28 11.18
CA ASN A 90 -2.98 6.06 10.67
C ASN A 90 -3.70 6.22 9.31
N ASP A 91 -3.30 7.19 8.50
CA ASP A 91 -3.76 7.37 7.11
C ASP A 91 -2.82 6.65 6.13
N PHE A 92 -2.93 5.33 6.08
CA PHE A 92 -1.99 4.48 5.34
C PHE A 92 -2.11 4.59 3.82
N GLU A 93 -3.25 5.05 3.30
CA GLU A 93 -3.38 5.34 1.87
C GLU A 93 -2.52 6.55 1.51
N SER A 94 -2.64 7.64 2.28
CA SER A 94 -1.77 8.82 2.13
C SER A 94 -0.29 8.49 2.34
N VAL A 95 0.05 7.59 3.28
CA VAL A 95 1.44 7.11 3.45
C VAL A 95 2.03 6.63 2.13
N THR A 96 1.35 5.66 1.50
CA THR A 96 1.87 5.05 0.27
C THR A 96 1.78 5.96 -0.94
N PHE A 97 0.78 6.85 -0.99
CA PHE A 97 0.69 7.89 -2.01
C PHE A 97 1.90 8.84 -1.97
N PHE A 98 2.18 9.42 -0.79
CA PHE A 98 3.26 10.39 -0.66
C PHE A 98 4.65 9.74 -0.78
N LEU A 99 4.84 8.53 -0.26
CA LEU A 99 6.13 7.85 -0.37
C LEU A 99 6.40 7.36 -1.79
N ASP A 100 5.39 6.91 -2.54
CA ASP A 100 5.53 6.64 -3.98
C ASP A 100 5.81 7.91 -4.79
N ALA A 101 5.16 9.04 -4.45
CA ALA A 101 5.44 10.33 -5.06
C ALA A 101 6.90 10.77 -4.81
N ALA A 102 7.41 10.58 -3.59
CA ALA A 102 8.81 10.85 -3.26
C ALA A 102 9.78 9.97 -4.08
N VAL A 103 9.54 8.66 -4.15
CA VAL A 103 10.32 7.74 -4.99
C VAL A 103 10.29 8.17 -6.46
N THR A 104 9.13 8.62 -6.95
CA THR A 104 9.00 9.10 -8.33
C THR A 104 9.81 10.35 -8.60
N GLU A 105 9.83 11.32 -7.68
CA GLU A 105 10.68 12.51 -7.77
C GLU A 105 12.16 12.12 -7.80
N ASP A 106 12.60 11.22 -6.92
CA ASP A 106 13.98 10.77 -6.85
C ASP A 106 14.43 10.09 -8.16
N ILE A 107 13.62 9.15 -8.68
CA ILE A 107 13.93 8.44 -9.94
C ILE A 107 13.97 9.41 -11.12
N THR A 108 12.99 10.31 -11.23
CA THR A 108 12.89 11.23 -12.39
C THR A 108 13.99 12.30 -12.42
N LYS A 109 14.57 12.62 -11.27
CA LYS A 109 15.63 13.62 -11.12
C LYS A 109 17.04 13.02 -11.07
N ASN A 110 17.19 11.78 -11.53
CA ASN A 110 18.46 11.04 -11.59
C ASN A 110 19.18 10.94 -10.24
N VAL A 111 18.42 10.83 -9.15
CA VAL A 111 19.02 10.32 -7.91
C VAL A 111 19.43 8.88 -8.20
N ASP A 112 20.72 8.59 -7.99
CA ASP A 112 21.29 7.27 -8.23
C ASP A 112 20.42 6.19 -7.56
N PRO A 113 19.80 5.27 -8.32
CA PRO A 113 18.96 4.23 -7.75
C PRO A 113 19.70 3.33 -6.75
N GLN A 114 21.04 3.29 -6.78
CA GLN A 114 21.84 2.57 -5.79
C GLN A 114 21.93 3.31 -4.45
N LYS A 115 21.65 4.62 -4.43
CA LYS A 115 21.49 5.42 -3.22
C LYS A 115 20.02 5.33 -2.81
N HIS A 116 19.65 4.23 -2.15
CA HIS A 116 18.31 4.03 -1.62
C HIS A 116 17.96 5.20 -0.66
N THR A 117 17.19 6.17 -1.17
CA THR A 117 16.68 7.30 -0.38
C THR A 117 15.72 6.78 0.69
N PRO A 118 15.39 7.57 1.73
CA PRO A 118 14.47 7.13 2.76
C PRO A 118 13.11 6.64 2.24
N ALA A 119 12.59 7.25 1.15
CA ALA A 119 11.36 6.80 0.50
C ALA A 119 11.55 5.46 -0.24
N ILE A 120 12.68 5.27 -0.93
CA ILE A 120 13.03 4.00 -1.57
C ILE A 120 13.17 2.89 -0.52
N LYS A 121 13.90 3.16 0.58
CA LYS A 121 14.05 2.23 1.71
C LYS A 121 12.69 1.82 2.28
N PHE A 122 11.73 2.75 2.38
CA PHE A 122 10.36 2.40 2.76
C PHE A 122 9.70 1.45 1.75
N MET A 123 9.72 1.77 0.46
CA MET A 123 9.07 0.97 -0.57
C MET A 123 9.70 -0.43 -0.74
N LEU A 124 11.00 -0.55 -0.45
CA LEU A 124 11.72 -1.84 -0.41
C LEU A 124 11.68 -2.52 0.97
N LEU A 125 11.06 -1.89 1.97
CA LEU A 125 10.97 -2.38 3.35
C LEU A 125 12.34 -2.68 3.97
N GLU A 126 13.31 -1.77 3.80
CA GLU A 126 14.69 -1.86 4.31
C GLU A 126 14.83 -1.19 5.69
N GLY A 127 14.23 -1.82 6.68
CA GLY A 127 14.19 -1.36 8.07
C GLY A 127 15.42 -1.72 8.90
N GLU A 128 16.41 -2.42 8.31
CA GLU A 128 17.66 -2.77 8.98
C GLU A 128 18.64 -1.58 9.09
N SER A 129 18.47 -0.57 8.23
CA SER A 129 19.31 0.63 8.23
C SER A 129 18.80 1.67 9.24
N ASN A 130 19.58 1.90 10.29
CA ASN A 130 19.32 2.98 11.27
C ASN A 130 19.64 4.38 10.70
N GLU A 131 20.30 4.45 9.54
CA GLU A 131 20.74 5.67 8.88
C GLU A 131 19.65 6.22 7.95
N GLN A 132 18.53 6.65 8.53
CA GLN A 132 17.50 7.42 7.84
C GLN A 132 16.59 8.17 8.82
N ALA A 133 16.03 9.28 8.34
CA ALA A 133 14.87 9.88 8.96
C ALA A 133 13.73 8.85 9.08
N ALA A 134 12.82 9.05 10.04
CA ALA A 134 11.66 8.20 10.31
C ALA A 134 11.92 6.67 10.22
N PHE A 135 13.11 6.17 10.58
CA PHE A 135 13.49 4.76 10.44
C PHE A 135 12.49 3.79 11.09
N ARG A 136 11.81 4.24 12.16
CA ARG A 136 10.74 3.49 12.84
C ARG A 136 9.62 3.10 11.87
N LEU A 137 9.21 4.01 11.00
CA LEU A 137 8.18 3.77 9.99
C LEU A 137 8.58 2.63 9.04
N VAL A 138 9.83 2.64 8.56
CA VAL A 138 10.33 1.59 7.65
C VAL A 138 10.45 0.25 8.38
N ARG A 139 11.00 0.26 9.60
CA ARG A 139 11.13 -0.93 10.43
C ARG A 139 9.78 -1.55 10.78
N ASP A 140 8.80 -0.72 11.11
CA ASP A 140 7.46 -1.19 11.46
C ASP A 140 6.72 -1.73 10.23
N ALA A 141 6.90 -1.11 9.05
CA ALA A 141 6.40 -1.63 7.79
C ALA A 141 7.03 -2.99 7.43
N GLN A 142 8.35 -3.11 7.58
CA GLN A 142 9.07 -4.37 7.41
C GLN A 142 8.53 -5.45 8.35
N ALA A 143 8.35 -5.15 9.64
CA ALA A 143 7.87 -6.11 10.62
C ALA A 143 6.46 -6.62 10.29
N ARG A 144 5.58 -5.74 9.79
CA ARG A 144 4.22 -6.10 9.36
C ARG A 144 4.24 -6.99 8.12
N MET A 145 5.08 -6.68 7.14
CA MET A 145 5.25 -7.57 5.98
C MET A 145 5.85 -8.92 6.38
N GLN A 146 6.81 -8.94 7.31
CA GLN A 146 7.38 -10.18 7.82
C GLN A 146 6.33 -11.05 8.51
N ARG A 147 5.37 -10.44 9.22
CA ARG A 147 4.20 -11.17 9.76
C ARG A 147 3.38 -11.81 8.65
N SER A 148 3.08 -11.07 7.57
CA SER A 148 2.37 -11.59 6.40
C SER A 148 3.10 -12.76 5.74
N ILE A 149 4.44 -12.67 5.62
CA ILE A 149 5.30 -13.75 5.14
C ILE A 149 5.20 -14.98 6.05
N ASN A 150 5.22 -14.78 7.37
CA ASN A 150 5.11 -15.88 8.33
C ASN A 150 3.74 -16.57 8.26
N ILE A 151 2.66 -15.80 8.07
CA ILE A 151 1.31 -16.34 7.82
C ILE A 151 1.32 -17.23 6.57
N TYR A 152 1.87 -16.72 5.46
CA TYR A 152 1.98 -17.48 4.21
C TYR A 152 2.80 -18.77 4.36
N ASN A 153 3.97 -18.70 5.00
CA ASN A 153 4.86 -19.85 5.19
C ASN A 153 4.28 -20.87 6.19
N GLY A 154 3.36 -20.46 7.06
CA GLY A 154 2.68 -21.33 8.01
C GLY A 154 1.57 -22.19 7.41
N LEU A 155 1.09 -21.86 6.20
CA LEU A 155 0.09 -22.66 5.49
C LEU A 155 0.72 -23.92 4.89
N SER A 156 -0.12 -24.93 4.62
CA SER A 156 0.31 -26.13 3.91
C SER A 156 -0.19 -26.14 2.47
N GLY A 157 0.30 -27.08 1.64
CA GLY A 157 -0.17 -27.24 0.27
C GLY A 157 0.32 -26.15 -0.70
N HIS A 158 1.51 -25.61 -0.46
CA HIS A 158 2.25 -24.88 -1.49
C HIS A 158 2.64 -25.83 -2.62
N LYS A 159 2.78 -25.28 -3.83
CA LYS A 159 3.30 -26.01 -4.99
C LYS A 159 4.65 -26.68 -4.68
N SER A 160 4.82 -27.92 -5.13
CA SER A 160 6.08 -28.65 -4.92
C SER A 160 7.28 -27.92 -5.51
N GLY A 161 8.39 -27.88 -4.77
CA GLY A 161 9.62 -27.19 -5.18
C GLY A 161 9.63 -25.68 -4.92
N THR A 162 8.58 -25.13 -4.31
CA THR A 162 8.54 -23.72 -3.91
C THR A 162 9.32 -23.52 -2.62
N GLU A 163 10.28 -22.61 -2.61
CA GLU A 163 11.00 -22.23 -1.39
C GLU A 163 10.12 -21.40 -0.45
N ASN A 164 10.44 -21.42 0.85
CA ASN A 164 9.79 -20.53 1.81
C ASN A 164 10.05 -19.08 1.40
N LEU A 165 8.99 -18.27 1.41
CA LEU A 165 9.13 -16.86 1.08
C LEU A 165 9.95 -16.16 2.17
N THR A 166 10.90 -15.34 1.74
CA THR A 166 11.66 -14.44 2.61
C THR A 166 11.50 -13.00 2.12
N LEU A 167 11.82 -12.04 2.97
CA LEU A 167 11.74 -10.63 2.57
C LEU A 167 12.68 -10.30 1.38
N PRO A 168 13.93 -10.80 1.30
CA PRO A 168 14.75 -10.66 0.10
C PRO A 168 14.10 -11.22 -1.17
N ILE A 169 13.44 -12.38 -1.09
CA ILE A 169 12.72 -12.95 -2.24
C ILE A 169 11.53 -12.05 -2.63
N LEU A 170 10.78 -11.53 -1.67
CA LEU A 170 9.68 -10.60 -1.93
C LEU A 170 10.16 -9.29 -2.57
N ARG A 171 11.31 -8.76 -2.11
CA ARG A 171 11.95 -7.57 -2.70
C ARG A 171 12.25 -7.81 -4.17
N ALA A 172 12.99 -8.87 -4.48
CA ALA A 172 13.39 -9.22 -5.84
C ALA A 172 12.20 -9.52 -6.76
N LYS A 173 11.20 -10.28 -6.27
CA LYS A 173 10.03 -10.67 -7.07
C LYS A 173 9.04 -9.53 -7.29
N LEU A 174 8.82 -8.65 -6.30
CA LEU A 174 7.79 -7.61 -6.37
C LEU A 174 8.30 -6.20 -6.08
N LEU A 175 8.92 -5.94 -4.93
CA LEU A 175 9.12 -4.56 -4.47
C LEU A 175 10.09 -3.77 -5.36
N GLU A 176 11.13 -4.41 -5.90
CA GLU A 176 12.07 -3.78 -6.84
C GLU A 176 11.40 -3.36 -8.17
N LYS A 177 10.17 -3.83 -8.44
CA LYS A 177 9.41 -3.37 -9.61
C LYS A 177 8.99 -1.89 -9.52
N ILE A 178 9.16 -1.21 -8.38
CA ILE A 178 9.00 0.26 -8.29
C ILE A 178 9.94 1.03 -9.23
N PHE A 179 11.08 0.42 -9.59
CA PHE A 179 12.04 0.98 -10.55
C PHE A 179 11.63 0.76 -12.01
N SER A 180 10.58 -0.02 -12.26
CA SER A 180 10.04 -0.22 -13.61
C SER A 180 9.45 1.08 -14.16
N SER A 181 9.57 1.28 -15.47
CA SER A 181 8.89 2.36 -16.18
C SER A 181 7.37 2.17 -16.24
N ASP A 182 6.87 0.95 -16.04
CA ASP A 182 5.44 0.65 -16.03
C ASP A 182 4.81 1.03 -14.69
N LYS A 183 4.02 2.11 -14.71
CA LYS A 183 3.39 2.72 -13.53
C LYS A 183 2.49 1.76 -12.75
N LYS A 184 1.99 0.69 -13.37
CA LYS A 184 1.12 -0.28 -12.68
C LYS A 184 1.82 -0.94 -11.50
N TRP A 185 3.15 -1.11 -11.57
CA TRP A 185 3.92 -1.74 -10.51
C TRP A 185 3.96 -0.90 -9.24
N LYS A 186 4.02 0.42 -9.38
CA LYS A 186 3.93 1.35 -8.25
C LYS A 186 2.62 1.18 -7.51
N SER A 187 1.49 1.14 -8.24
CA SER A 187 0.18 0.90 -7.65
C SER A 187 0.08 -0.46 -6.94
N ILE A 188 0.61 -1.54 -7.54
CA ILE A 188 0.60 -2.88 -6.93
C ILE A 188 1.45 -2.92 -5.66
N VAL A 189 2.67 -2.37 -5.70
CA VAL A 189 3.58 -2.33 -4.55
C VAL A 189 3.01 -1.47 -3.42
N SER A 190 2.55 -0.25 -3.73
CA SER A 190 1.91 0.64 -2.75
C SER A 190 0.69 -0.02 -2.10
N THR A 191 -0.14 -0.72 -2.88
CA THR A 191 -1.31 -1.43 -2.35
C THR A 191 -0.92 -2.59 -1.43
N MET A 192 0.13 -3.35 -1.78
CA MET A 192 0.64 -4.45 -0.94
C MET A 192 1.17 -3.93 0.41
N ILE A 193 1.90 -2.82 0.39
CA ILE A 193 2.40 -2.18 1.61
C ILE A 193 1.23 -1.64 2.44
N SER A 194 0.33 -0.83 1.87
CA SER A 194 -0.78 -0.24 2.63
C SER A 194 -1.74 -1.30 3.19
N PHE A 195 -1.99 -2.40 2.46
CA PHE A 195 -2.78 -3.53 2.94
C PHE A 195 -2.14 -4.20 4.16
N SER A 196 -0.82 -4.37 4.15
CA SER A 196 -0.10 -4.92 5.32
C SER A 196 -0.06 -3.94 6.49
N LEU A 197 0.04 -2.64 6.21
CA LEU A 197 0.07 -1.60 7.25
C LEU A 197 -1.28 -1.43 7.95
N GLU A 198 -2.39 -1.42 7.22
CA GLU A 198 -3.72 -1.16 7.80
C GLU A 198 -4.16 -2.21 8.82
N TRP A 199 -3.64 -3.43 8.72
CA TRP A 199 -4.01 -4.57 9.55
C TRP A 199 -4.11 -4.26 11.06
N ASP A 200 -3.07 -3.69 11.68
CA ASP A 200 -3.08 -3.45 13.14
C ASP A 200 -4.12 -2.39 13.52
N TYR A 201 -4.27 -1.35 12.70
CA TYR A 201 -5.27 -0.30 12.94
C TYR A 201 -6.69 -0.84 12.84
N ARG A 202 -6.99 -1.69 11.83
CA ARG A 202 -8.29 -2.37 11.75
C ARG A 202 -8.55 -3.25 12.97
N ASN A 203 -7.54 -3.97 13.48
CA ASN A 203 -7.69 -4.75 14.71
C ASN A 203 -7.99 -3.88 15.94
N GLN A 204 -7.39 -2.68 16.04
CA GLN A 204 -7.71 -1.73 17.10
C GLN A 204 -9.14 -1.20 16.98
N LEU A 205 -9.65 -0.97 15.75
CA LEU A 205 -11.04 -0.57 15.56
C LEU A 205 -12.04 -1.63 16.05
N PHE A 206 -11.71 -2.92 15.96
CA PHE A 206 -12.51 -3.98 16.60
C PHE A 206 -12.53 -3.85 18.12
N ASP A 207 -11.39 -3.54 18.74
CA ASP A 207 -11.29 -3.40 20.20
C ASP A 207 -12.04 -2.15 20.72
N LEU A 208 -12.10 -1.10 19.91
CA LEU A 208 -12.82 0.14 20.24
C LEU A 208 -14.33 0.07 19.99
N ARG A 209 -14.77 -0.88 19.15
CA ARG A 209 -16.17 -0.98 18.73
C ARG A 209 -17.04 -1.50 19.90
N PRO A 210 -17.99 -0.69 20.42
CA PRO A 210 -18.77 -1.06 21.61
C PRO A 210 -19.85 -2.11 21.32
N SER A 211 -20.32 -2.20 20.07
CA SER A 211 -21.36 -3.14 19.62
C SER A 211 -21.30 -3.32 18.10
N GLN A 212 -22.17 -4.15 17.52
CA GLN A 212 -22.23 -4.34 16.07
C GLN A 212 -22.70 -3.06 15.32
N GLY A 213 -21.79 -2.09 15.11
CA GLY A 213 -21.93 -0.93 14.21
C GLY A 213 -21.55 -1.24 12.76
N THR A 214 -20.91 -0.31 12.05
CA THR A 214 -20.50 -0.53 10.65
C THR A 214 -19.37 -1.58 10.52
N ASN A 215 -19.43 -2.39 9.46
CA ASN A 215 -18.33 -3.28 9.03
C ASN A 215 -17.53 -2.72 7.85
N GLU A 216 -17.92 -1.57 7.32
CA GLU A 216 -17.34 -0.98 6.11
C GLU A 216 -15.80 -0.88 6.14
N PRO A 217 -15.14 -0.46 7.24
CA PRO A 217 -13.67 -0.35 7.26
C PRO A 217 -12.98 -1.71 7.09
N PHE A 218 -13.62 -2.78 7.54
CA PHE A 218 -13.11 -4.14 7.43
C PHE A 218 -13.38 -4.73 6.06
N PHE A 219 -14.57 -4.50 5.52
CA PHE A 219 -14.96 -4.96 4.18
C PHE A 219 -14.12 -4.29 3.09
N LEU A 220 -13.93 -2.97 3.15
CA LEU A 220 -13.07 -2.25 2.20
C LEU A 220 -11.62 -2.72 2.30
N HIS A 221 -11.11 -2.95 3.51
CA HIS A 221 -9.76 -3.45 3.69
C HIS A 221 -9.57 -4.85 3.08
N LEU A 222 -10.48 -5.78 3.35
CA LEU A 222 -10.45 -7.13 2.75
C LEU A 222 -10.61 -7.08 1.23
N PHE A 223 -11.52 -6.23 0.73
CA PHE A 223 -11.75 -6.05 -0.70
C PHE A 223 -10.52 -5.47 -1.40
N LYS A 224 -9.81 -4.51 -0.78
CA LYS A 224 -8.53 -3.99 -1.28
C LYS A 224 -7.51 -5.12 -1.48
N GLY A 225 -7.35 -6.01 -0.50
CA GLY A 225 -6.48 -7.18 -0.63
C GLY A 225 -6.94 -8.16 -1.72
N CYS A 226 -8.24 -8.36 -1.89
CA CYS A 226 -8.80 -9.18 -2.96
C CYS A 226 -8.52 -8.58 -4.35
N LEU A 227 -8.64 -7.25 -4.49
CA LEU A 227 -8.32 -6.54 -5.72
C LEU A 227 -6.81 -6.55 -6.02
N LEU A 228 -5.98 -6.48 -4.98
CA LEU A 228 -4.53 -6.69 -5.10
C LEU A 228 -4.23 -8.10 -5.64
N TYR A 229 -4.84 -9.14 -5.09
CA TYR A 229 -4.68 -10.51 -5.58
C TYR A 229 -5.07 -10.64 -7.05
N GLU A 230 -6.24 -10.14 -7.44
CA GLU A 230 -6.67 -10.15 -8.85
C GLU A 230 -5.70 -9.36 -9.75
N SER A 231 -5.20 -8.21 -9.28
CA SER A 231 -4.20 -7.40 -9.99
C SER A 231 -2.88 -8.15 -10.17
N LEU A 232 -2.43 -8.90 -9.17
CA LEU A 232 -1.21 -9.72 -9.25
C LEU A 232 -1.34 -10.81 -10.31
N LEU A 233 -2.50 -11.49 -10.37
CA LEU A 233 -2.77 -12.51 -11.38
C LEU A 233 -2.82 -11.93 -12.80
N LYS A 234 -3.50 -10.79 -12.98
CA LYS A 234 -3.63 -10.12 -14.29
C LYS A 234 -2.28 -9.62 -14.82
N ASN A 235 -1.42 -9.16 -13.92
CA ASN A 235 -0.12 -8.58 -14.27
C ASN A 235 1.02 -9.59 -14.19
N ASN A 236 0.73 -10.89 -14.27
CA ASN A 236 1.75 -11.95 -14.26
C ASN A 236 2.89 -11.65 -15.27
N PRO A 237 4.13 -11.42 -14.81
CA PRO A 237 5.27 -11.10 -15.69
C PRO A 237 5.83 -12.33 -16.42
N THR A 238 5.56 -13.55 -15.94
CA THR A 238 6.07 -14.79 -16.56
C THR A 238 5.16 -15.32 -17.67
N LYS A 239 3.87 -14.98 -17.62
CA LYS A 239 2.89 -15.42 -18.61
C LYS A 239 1.77 -14.41 -18.79
N GLU A 240 1.72 -13.83 -20.00
CA GLU A 240 0.65 -12.92 -20.39
C GLU A 240 -0.72 -13.61 -20.34
N VAL A 241 -1.65 -13.02 -19.59
CA VAL A 241 -3.04 -13.51 -19.50
C VAL A 241 -3.81 -13.06 -20.75
N ARG A 242 -3.83 -13.92 -21.77
CA ARG A 242 -4.52 -13.68 -23.06
C ARG A 242 -5.99 -14.05 -23.01
N LEU A 243 -6.74 -13.43 -22.12
CA LEU A 243 -8.20 -13.56 -22.07
C LEU A 243 -8.84 -12.42 -22.85
N SER A 244 -9.96 -12.68 -23.53
CA SER A 244 -10.70 -11.60 -24.17
C SER A 244 -11.20 -10.61 -23.10
N PRO A 245 -11.42 -9.33 -23.42
CA PRO A 245 -11.91 -8.34 -22.44
C PRO A 245 -13.16 -8.78 -21.68
N LYS A 246 -14.03 -9.58 -22.33
CA LYS A 246 -15.26 -10.13 -21.75
C LYS A 246 -15.02 -11.32 -20.79
N GLU A 247 -13.82 -11.88 -20.78
CA GLU A 247 -13.41 -13.04 -19.97
C GLU A 247 -12.43 -12.67 -18.85
N THR A 248 -12.23 -11.38 -18.56
CA THR A 248 -11.25 -10.89 -17.58
C THR A 248 -11.70 -11.00 -16.11
N ASN A 249 -12.72 -11.81 -15.81
CA ASN A 249 -13.15 -12.04 -14.44
C ASN A 249 -12.19 -12.97 -13.68
N LEU A 250 -12.15 -12.85 -12.36
CA LEU A 250 -11.21 -13.58 -11.50
C LEU A 250 -11.26 -15.10 -11.71
N GLY A 251 -12.46 -15.68 -11.91
CA GLY A 251 -12.62 -17.12 -12.10
C GLY A 251 -11.94 -17.61 -13.38
N LYS A 252 -12.09 -16.88 -14.48
CA LYS A 252 -11.45 -17.20 -15.76
C LYS A 252 -9.93 -17.05 -15.71
N ILE A 253 -9.44 -16.04 -14.98
CA ILE A 253 -8.00 -15.84 -14.76
C ILE A 253 -7.41 -17.01 -13.95
N GLN A 254 -8.08 -17.44 -12.88
CA GLN A 254 -7.65 -18.61 -12.10
C GLN A 254 -7.69 -19.90 -12.91
N GLN A 255 -8.75 -20.13 -13.69
CA GLN A 255 -8.84 -21.25 -14.64
C GLN A 255 -7.65 -21.25 -15.61
N PHE A 256 -7.26 -20.09 -16.12
CA PHE A 256 -6.10 -19.96 -17.02
C PHE A 256 -4.77 -20.25 -16.31
N LEU A 257 -4.62 -19.81 -15.06
CA LEU A 257 -3.38 -19.93 -14.26
C LEU A 257 -3.34 -21.18 -13.35
N HIS A 258 -4.27 -22.12 -13.50
CA HIS A 258 -4.44 -23.23 -12.56
C HIS A 258 -3.17 -24.08 -12.37
N LYS A 259 -2.38 -24.28 -13.44
CA LYS A 259 -1.12 -25.04 -13.38
C LYS A 259 0.00 -24.27 -12.70
N GLU A 260 0.08 -22.97 -12.98
CA GLU A 260 1.07 -22.09 -12.39
C GLU A 260 0.86 -21.99 -10.88
N LEU A 261 -0.39 -21.89 -10.45
CA LEU A 261 -0.82 -21.81 -9.05
C LEU A 261 -1.02 -23.18 -8.37
N ASP A 262 -0.88 -24.30 -9.08
CA ASP A 262 -1.12 -25.66 -8.54
C ASP A 262 -2.48 -25.80 -7.82
N ILE A 263 -3.54 -25.32 -8.49
CA ILE A 263 -4.94 -25.38 -8.03
C ILE A 263 -5.79 -26.18 -9.02
N PRO A 264 -6.95 -26.71 -8.59
CA PRO A 264 -7.91 -27.29 -9.52
C PRO A 264 -8.33 -26.29 -10.59
N HIS A 265 -8.53 -26.77 -11.82
CA HIS A 265 -9.00 -25.95 -12.92
C HIS A 265 -10.30 -25.21 -12.56
N ASP A 266 -11.26 -25.91 -11.98
CA ASP A 266 -12.57 -25.38 -11.60
C ASP A 266 -12.66 -25.12 -10.10
N LEU A 267 -11.78 -24.25 -9.57
CA LEU A 267 -11.86 -23.83 -8.18
C LEU A 267 -13.17 -23.04 -7.94
N PRO A 268 -14.05 -23.47 -7.03
CA PRO A 268 -15.35 -22.83 -6.87
C PRO A 268 -15.21 -21.52 -6.09
N ILE A 269 -15.28 -20.40 -6.81
CA ILE A 269 -15.16 -19.03 -6.28
C ILE A 269 -16.37 -18.13 -6.60
N SER A 270 -17.49 -18.70 -7.04
CA SER A 270 -18.72 -17.92 -7.34
C SER A 270 -19.18 -17.10 -6.13
N ASN A 271 -19.92 -16.01 -6.38
CA ASN A 271 -20.52 -15.22 -5.30
C ASN A 271 -21.39 -16.12 -4.41
N ILE A 272 -21.13 -16.08 -3.11
CA ILE A 272 -21.93 -16.70 -2.05
C ILE A 272 -22.27 -15.65 -0.99
N VAL A 273 -23.30 -15.92 -0.18
CA VAL A 273 -23.67 -15.02 0.92
C VAL A 273 -22.50 -14.86 1.89
N LEU A 274 -22.18 -13.62 2.29
CA LEU A 274 -21.03 -13.34 3.16
C LEU A 274 -21.07 -14.15 4.47
N LYS A 275 -22.28 -14.36 5.02
CA LYS A 275 -22.48 -15.21 6.20
C LYS A 275 -21.93 -16.62 5.99
N THR A 276 -22.16 -17.20 4.80
CA THR A 276 -21.64 -18.52 4.45
C THR A 276 -20.11 -18.53 4.41
N ILE A 277 -19.47 -17.46 3.94
CA ILE A 277 -18.00 -17.36 3.98
C ILE A 277 -17.52 -17.43 5.42
N VAL A 278 -18.10 -16.60 6.30
CA VAL A 278 -17.73 -16.50 7.71
C VAL A 278 -17.98 -17.81 8.46
N ASP A 279 -19.14 -18.43 8.27
CA ASP A 279 -19.50 -19.70 8.92
C ASP A 279 -18.53 -20.85 8.53
N ASN A 280 -17.89 -20.78 7.36
CA ASN A 280 -16.98 -21.82 6.85
C ASN A 280 -15.50 -21.63 7.24
N LEU A 281 -15.16 -20.59 8.01
CA LEU A 281 -13.78 -20.31 8.43
C LEU A 281 -13.18 -21.40 9.33
N ALA A 282 -14.00 -22.10 10.12
CA ALA A 282 -13.58 -23.00 11.19
C ALA A 282 -13.16 -24.41 10.72
N THR A 283 -12.27 -24.53 9.74
CA THR A 283 -11.75 -25.85 9.32
C THR A 283 -10.30 -26.07 9.73
N PRO A 284 -9.97 -27.19 10.40
CA PRO A 284 -8.58 -27.58 10.66
C PRO A 284 -7.82 -27.77 9.34
N ASN A 285 -6.53 -27.42 9.34
CA ASN A 285 -5.61 -27.55 8.20
C ASN A 285 -5.97 -26.71 6.98
N ASP A 286 -5.90 -25.38 7.13
CA ASP A 286 -5.96 -24.48 5.98
C ASP A 286 -4.80 -24.76 5.01
N LYS A 287 -5.18 -25.14 3.80
CA LYS A 287 -4.26 -25.28 2.67
C LYS A 287 -4.26 -24.01 1.84
N MET A 288 -3.20 -23.77 1.08
CA MET A 288 -3.08 -22.63 0.17
C MET A 288 -4.26 -22.54 -0.81
N GLN A 289 -4.70 -23.67 -1.37
CA GLN A 289 -5.89 -23.73 -2.22
C GLN A 289 -7.14 -23.13 -1.54
N LYS A 290 -7.32 -23.39 -0.24
CA LYS A 290 -8.47 -22.88 0.53
C LYS A 290 -8.36 -21.37 0.77
N ALA A 291 -7.17 -20.87 1.05
CA ALA A 291 -6.94 -19.43 1.14
C ALA A 291 -7.27 -18.71 -0.20
N ILE A 292 -6.87 -19.30 -1.34
CA ILE A 292 -7.22 -18.77 -2.67
C ILE A 292 -8.73 -18.79 -2.88
N GLN A 293 -9.40 -19.88 -2.48
CA GLN A 293 -10.85 -20.01 -2.61
C GLN A 293 -11.59 -18.93 -1.81
N PHE A 294 -11.23 -18.73 -0.54
CA PHE A 294 -11.83 -17.68 0.30
C PHE A 294 -11.58 -16.29 -0.25
N THR A 295 -10.39 -16.02 -0.76
CA THR A 295 -10.06 -14.76 -1.42
C THR A 295 -10.95 -14.54 -2.64
N GLY A 296 -11.20 -15.58 -3.43
CA GLY A 296 -12.12 -15.55 -4.56
C GLY A 296 -13.57 -15.30 -4.17
N TRP A 297 -14.07 -15.98 -3.12
CA TRP A 297 -15.40 -15.73 -2.57
C TRP A 297 -15.53 -14.29 -2.06
N LEU A 298 -14.61 -13.83 -1.23
CA LEU A 298 -14.62 -12.46 -0.71
C LEU A 298 -14.62 -11.42 -1.82
N ARG A 299 -13.75 -11.56 -2.82
CA ARG A 299 -13.69 -10.66 -3.99
C ARG A 299 -15.06 -10.54 -4.64
N ASN A 300 -15.67 -11.69 -4.94
CA ASN A 300 -16.93 -11.72 -5.68
C ASN A 300 -18.10 -11.26 -4.82
N THR A 301 -18.12 -11.56 -3.52
CA THR A 301 -19.20 -11.12 -2.62
C THR A 301 -19.11 -9.63 -2.28
N LEU A 302 -17.95 -9.16 -1.80
CA LEU A 302 -17.77 -7.75 -1.41
C LEU A 302 -17.72 -6.79 -2.60
N GLY A 303 -17.41 -7.29 -3.81
CA GLY A 303 -17.46 -6.49 -5.03
C GLY A 303 -18.88 -6.13 -5.49
N HIS A 304 -19.92 -6.70 -4.88
CA HIS A 304 -21.31 -6.42 -5.23
C HIS A 304 -22.05 -5.54 -4.22
N ASP A 305 -21.70 -5.60 -2.93
CA ASP A 305 -22.40 -4.87 -1.87
C ASP A 305 -21.47 -4.67 -0.65
N LEU A 306 -21.70 -3.59 0.11
CA LEU A 306 -21.09 -3.30 1.41
C LEU A 306 -22.11 -3.42 2.56
N GLY A 307 -23.41 -3.42 2.26
CA GLY A 307 -24.52 -3.47 3.22
C GLY A 307 -24.83 -4.87 3.76
N TRP A 308 -23.86 -5.79 3.73
CA TRP A 308 -24.06 -7.16 4.19
C TRP A 308 -24.35 -7.21 5.69
N ASP A 309 -25.52 -7.75 6.04
CA ASP A 309 -25.92 -8.02 7.43
C ASP A 309 -25.22 -9.28 7.95
N VAL A 310 -23.97 -9.11 8.36
CA VAL A 310 -23.12 -10.15 8.94
C VAL A 310 -22.45 -9.61 10.19
N ALA A 311 -22.61 -10.32 11.31
CA ALA A 311 -21.80 -10.09 12.50
C ALA A 311 -20.39 -10.61 12.25
N LEU A 312 -19.49 -9.74 11.78
CA LEU A 312 -18.07 -10.04 11.65
C LEU A 312 -17.38 -9.71 12.97
N ASP A 313 -16.75 -10.70 13.58
CA ASP A 313 -15.90 -10.50 14.76
C ASP A 313 -14.42 -10.33 14.39
N LYS A 314 -13.61 -9.97 15.39
CA LYS A 314 -12.17 -9.73 15.23
C LYS A 314 -11.44 -10.97 14.72
N LEU A 315 -11.74 -12.15 15.27
CA LEU A 315 -11.05 -13.40 14.90
C LEU A 315 -11.39 -13.79 13.45
N GLN A 316 -12.66 -13.67 13.06
CA GLN A 316 -13.12 -13.94 11.71
C GLN A 316 -12.48 -12.99 10.71
N TYR A 317 -12.47 -11.69 10.99
CA TYR A 317 -11.73 -10.71 10.19
C TYR A 317 -10.26 -11.11 10.07
N GLN A 318 -9.66 -11.55 11.17
CA GLN A 318 -8.26 -11.92 11.18
C GLN A 318 -7.96 -13.09 10.24
N GLN A 319 -8.76 -14.14 10.32
CA GLN A 319 -8.65 -15.31 9.46
C GLN A 319 -8.89 -14.97 7.98
N LEU A 320 -9.83 -14.06 7.68
CA LEU A 320 -10.07 -13.62 6.30
C LEU A 320 -8.87 -12.85 5.74
N PHE A 321 -8.29 -11.94 6.52
CA PHE A 321 -7.07 -11.23 6.13
C PHE A 321 -5.92 -12.20 5.87
N GLU A 322 -5.70 -13.17 6.76
CA GLU A 322 -4.64 -14.17 6.62
C GLU A 322 -4.76 -14.94 5.29
N LYS A 323 -5.98 -15.34 4.92
CA LYS A 323 -6.25 -16.01 3.64
C LYS A 323 -5.96 -15.10 2.44
N VAL A 324 -6.36 -13.83 2.52
CA VAL A 324 -6.17 -12.85 1.44
C VAL A 324 -4.68 -12.52 1.26
N VAL A 325 -3.95 -12.24 2.34
CA VAL A 325 -2.53 -11.89 2.27
C VAL A 325 -1.70 -13.09 1.83
N ALA A 326 -2.00 -14.30 2.31
CA ALA A 326 -1.32 -15.51 1.86
C ALA A 326 -1.56 -15.77 0.37
N SER A 327 -2.78 -15.50 -0.14
CA SER A 327 -3.08 -15.64 -1.57
C SER A 327 -2.32 -14.63 -2.43
N CYS A 328 -2.16 -13.39 -1.98
CA CYS A 328 -1.32 -12.40 -2.64
C CYS A 328 0.15 -12.84 -2.69
N LEU A 329 0.70 -13.28 -1.56
CA LEU A 329 2.09 -13.73 -1.48
C LEU A 329 2.33 -15.00 -2.30
N TYR A 330 1.38 -15.92 -2.33
CA TYR A 330 1.45 -17.11 -3.17
C TYR A 330 1.46 -16.77 -4.67
N ALA A 331 0.60 -15.83 -5.10
CA ALA A 331 0.60 -15.36 -6.49
C ALA A 331 1.97 -14.75 -6.87
N ILE A 332 2.60 -14.00 -5.97
CA ILE A 332 3.95 -13.46 -6.20
C ILE A 332 4.95 -14.59 -6.35
N VAL A 333 4.98 -15.52 -5.40
CA VAL A 333 5.95 -16.63 -5.41
C VAL A 333 5.83 -17.49 -6.68
N CYS A 334 4.60 -17.78 -7.12
CA CYS A 334 4.37 -18.66 -8.28
C CYS A 334 4.48 -17.97 -9.64
N LEU A 335 4.25 -16.66 -9.73
CA LEU A 335 4.06 -15.97 -11.02
C LEU A 335 5.13 -14.90 -11.31
N TYR A 336 5.88 -14.46 -10.32
CA TYR A 336 6.87 -13.37 -10.39
C TYR A 336 8.25 -13.96 -10.13
#